data_AF-A0A924W662-F1
#
_entry.id   AF-A0A924W662-F1
#
_cell.length_a   1.000
_cell.length_b   1.000
_cell.length_c   1.000
_cell.angle_alpha   90.00
_cell.angle_beta   90.00
_cell.angle_gamma   90.00
#
_symmetry.space_group_name_H-M   'P 1'
#
loop_
_entity.id
_entity.type
_entity.pdbx_description
1 polymer ?
#
loop_
_entity_poly.entity_id
_entity_poly.type
_entity_poly.pdbx_seq_one_letter_code
_entity_poly.pdbx_strand_id
1 'polypeptide(L)'
;ARKIPAALLANRDFNWNLKVDPRQVQAWRSIVETTKAKGVKLVPFIAPYLPGALGEHDLKADFTKALMSDMDEPLSILDYSRAVQSDDAFADRVHTNEIGARVLFQRMVADGVFAGIERRTSGEKARSGGTN
;
A
#
# COMPACT_ATOMS: atom_id res chain seq x y z
N ALA A 1 -5.34 -21.01 -8.92
CA ALA A 1 -5.32 -20.16 -7.71
C ALA A 1 -5.81 -20.97 -6.51
N ARG A 2 -5.15 -20.89 -5.35
CA ARG A 2 -5.72 -21.45 -4.11
C ARG A 2 -6.97 -20.63 -3.78
N LYS A 3 -8.13 -21.30 -3.73
CA LYS A 3 -9.38 -20.68 -3.27
C LYS A 3 -9.27 -20.40 -1.77
N ILE A 4 -9.83 -19.27 -1.34
CA ILE A 4 -9.95 -18.94 0.08
C ILE A 4 -10.71 -20.09 0.77
N PRO A 5 -10.19 -20.67 1.86
CA PRO A 5 -10.90 -21.67 2.63
C PRO A 5 -12.33 -21.22 2.94
N ALA A 6 -13.33 -22.06 2.69
CA ALA A 6 -14.74 -21.73 2.91
C ALA A 6 -15.02 -21.25 4.34
N ALA A 7 -14.27 -21.75 5.33
CA ALA A 7 -14.35 -21.30 6.72
C ALA A 7 -13.97 -19.82 6.93
N LEU A 8 -13.08 -19.27 6.11
CA LEU A 8 -12.73 -17.84 6.16
C LEU A 8 -13.79 -16.95 5.51
N LEU A 9 -14.53 -17.48 4.53
CA LEU A 9 -15.67 -16.82 3.87
C LEU A 9 -16.97 -16.94 4.67
N ALA A 10 -17.17 -18.05 5.39
CA ALA A 10 -18.41 -18.35 6.12
C ALA A 10 -18.60 -17.50 7.38
N ASN A 11 -17.56 -16.81 7.82
CA ASN A 11 -17.58 -15.98 9.00
C ASN A 11 -17.21 -14.57 8.52
N ARG A 12 -18.22 -13.84 8.04
CA ARG A 12 -18.11 -12.44 7.53
C ARG A 12 -18.31 -11.40 8.63
N ASP A 13 -18.86 -11.80 9.78
CA ASP A 13 -19.08 -10.93 10.95
C ASP A 13 -17.79 -10.75 11.78
N PHE A 14 -16.68 -10.42 11.12
CA PHE A 14 -15.45 -10.05 11.83
C PHE A 14 -15.53 -8.60 12.24
N ASN A 15 -15.90 -8.37 13.49
CA ASN A 15 -15.70 -7.08 14.14
C ASN A 15 -14.22 -6.95 14.54
N TRP A 16 -13.34 -6.72 13.55
CA TRP A 16 -11.97 -6.34 13.84
C TRP A 16 -11.99 -4.96 14.50
N ASN A 17 -11.86 -4.95 15.82
CA ASN A 17 -11.59 -3.74 16.57
C ASN A 17 -10.11 -3.36 16.35
N LEU A 18 -9.79 -2.87 15.15
CA LEU A 18 -8.46 -2.36 14.83
C LEU A 18 -8.29 -1.03 15.55
N LYS A 19 -7.65 -1.07 16.71
CA LYS A 19 -7.20 0.14 17.39
C LYS A 19 -5.88 0.59 16.78
N VAL A 20 -5.68 1.90 16.75
CA VAL A 20 -4.36 2.48 16.43
C VAL A 20 -3.37 1.99 17.49
N ASP A 21 -2.33 1.29 17.07
CA ASP A 21 -1.20 0.91 17.92
C ASP A 21 -0.13 2.02 17.87
N PRO A 22 0.19 2.69 19.01
CA PRO A 22 1.20 3.75 19.04
C PRO A 22 2.57 3.31 18.52
N ARG A 23 2.91 2.02 18.67
CA ARG A 23 4.18 1.47 18.18
C ARG A 23 4.25 1.46 16.66
N GLN A 24 3.12 1.21 15.99
CA GLN A 24 3.04 1.25 14.54
C GLN A 24 3.12 2.69 14.01
N VAL A 25 2.52 3.65 14.72
CA VAL A 25 2.66 5.08 14.41
C VAL A 25 4.12 5.52 14.53
N GLN A 26 4.82 5.10 15.59
CA GLN A 26 6.24 5.41 15.76
C GLN A 26 7.12 4.77 14.66
N ALA A 27 6.86 3.51 14.30
CA ALA A 27 7.57 2.83 13.22
C ALA A 27 7.35 3.52 11.87
N TRP A 28 6.10 3.90 11.57
CA TRP A 28 5.75 4.68 10.39
C TRP A 28 6.55 5.99 10.30
N ARG A 29 6.58 6.77 11.39
CA ARG A 29 7.35 8.02 11.47
C ARG A 29 8.84 7.78 11.18
N SER A 30 9.42 6.74 11.77
CA SER A 30 10.83 6.40 11.53
C SER A 30 11.10 6.06 10.05
N ILE A 31 10.18 5.35 9.39
CA ILE A 31 10.27 5.06 7.96
C ILE A 31 10.21 6.34 7.13
N VAL A 32 9.26 7.24 7.42
CA VAL A 32 9.13 8.51 6.70
C VAL A 32 10.41 9.35 6.81
N GLU A 33 10.89 9.58 8.04
CA GLU A 33 12.09 10.39 8.28
C GLU A 33 13.32 9.79 7.60
N THR A 34 13.51 8.47 7.72
CA THR A 34 14.63 7.77 7.08
C THR A 34 14.57 7.87 5.56
N THR A 35 13.38 7.79 4.98
CA THR A 35 13.16 7.85 3.54
C THR A 35 13.41 9.27 3.01
N LYS A 36 12.91 10.28 3.73
CA LYS A 36 13.14 11.71 3.47
C LYS A 36 14.62 12.08 3.54
N ALA A 37 15.32 11.65 4.59
CA ALA A 37 16.75 11.89 4.76
C ALA A 37 17.60 11.29 3.63
N LYS A 38 17.10 10.24 2.96
CA LYS A 38 17.75 9.60 1.81
C LYS A 38 17.35 10.20 0.46
N GLY A 39 16.52 11.24 0.44
CA GLY A 39 15.99 11.82 -0.80
C GLY A 39 15.11 10.84 -1.60
N VAL A 40 14.54 9.83 -0.95
CA VAL A 40 13.65 8.86 -1.59
C VAL A 40 12.23 9.41 -1.51
N LYS A 41 11.53 9.43 -2.65
CA LYS A 41 10.11 9.79 -2.69
C LYS A 41 9.27 8.66 -2.11
N LEU A 42 8.55 8.91 -1.02
CA LEU A 42 7.61 7.96 -0.43
C LEU A 42 6.20 8.19 -0.98
N VAL A 43 5.52 7.11 -1.37
CA VAL A 43 4.11 7.14 -1.82
C VAL A 43 3.33 6.10 -1.00
N PRO A 44 2.78 6.47 0.17
CA PRO A 44 1.98 5.57 0.96
C PRO A 44 0.64 5.26 0.29
N PHE A 45 0.16 4.03 0.49
CA PHE A 45 -1.19 3.67 0.10
C PHE A 45 -1.81 2.65 1.06
N ILE A 46 -3.14 2.62 1.09
CA ILE A 46 -3.94 1.64 1.83
C ILE A 46 -4.30 0.50 0.88
N ALA A 47 -3.89 -0.72 1.21
CA ALA A 47 -4.15 -1.90 0.40
C ALA A 47 -5.63 -2.31 0.41
N PRO A 48 -6.11 -3.03 -0.63
CA PRO A 48 -7.46 -3.59 -0.66
C PRO A 48 -7.72 -4.58 0.47
N TYR A 49 -8.94 -4.57 0.98
CA TYR A 49 -9.44 -5.58 1.92
C TYR A 49 -10.51 -6.43 1.24
N LEU A 50 -10.70 -7.66 1.71
CA LEU A 50 -11.80 -8.50 1.23
C LEU A 50 -13.13 -7.76 1.40
N PRO A 51 -14.03 -7.76 0.40
CA PRO A 51 -15.34 -7.11 0.51
C PRO A 51 -16.11 -7.61 1.73
N GLY A 52 -16.61 -6.68 2.55
CA GLY A 52 -17.32 -6.99 3.79
C GLY A 52 -16.43 -7.34 4.99
N ALA A 53 -15.11 -7.46 4.83
CA ALA A 53 -14.18 -7.55 5.97
C ALA A 53 -13.94 -6.19 6.65
N LEU A 54 -14.14 -5.09 5.91
CA LEU A 54 -14.25 -3.76 6.49
C LEU A 54 -15.68 -3.57 6.99
N GLY A 55 -15.86 -3.52 8.31
CA GLY A 55 -17.13 -3.11 8.91
C GLY A 55 -17.50 -1.66 8.54
N GLU A 56 -18.69 -1.23 8.95
CA GLU A 56 -19.19 0.15 8.73
C GLU A 56 -18.31 1.24 9.38
N HIS A 57 -17.46 0.85 10.34
CA HIS A 57 -16.48 1.74 10.94
C HIS A 57 -15.29 1.95 10.00
N ASP A 58 -15.22 3.15 9.45
CA ASP A 58 -14.11 3.67 8.65
C ASP A 58 -12.85 3.89 9.52
N LEU A 59 -12.31 2.80 10.09
CA LEU A 59 -11.07 2.78 10.89
C LEU A 59 -9.88 3.38 10.13
N LYS A 60 -9.99 3.48 8.79
CA LYS A 60 -9.06 4.19 7.92
C LYS A 60 -8.96 5.66 8.28
N ALA A 61 -10.04 6.36 8.60
CA ALA A 61 -10.00 7.79 8.91
C ALA A 61 -9.21 8.04 10.20
N ASP A 62 -9.50 7.28 11.25
CA ASP A 62 -8.80 7.37 12.54
C ASP A 62 -7.34 6.95 12.43
N PHE A 63 -7.04 5.88 11.69
CA PHE A 63 -5.68 5.43 11.45
C PHE A 63 -4.88 6.43 10.61
N THR A 64 -5.46 6.94 9.51
CA THR A 64 -4.83 7.98 8.66
C THR A 64 -4.54 9.23 9.48
N LYS A 65 -5.50 9.67 10.29
CA LYS A 65 -5.32 10.81 11.21
C LYS A 65 -4.18 10.55 12.19
N ALA A 66 -4.11 9.36 12.79
CA ALA A 66 -3.05 9.02 13.72
C ALA A 66 -1.66 8.96 13.06
N LEU A 67 -1.57 8.42 11.83
CA LEU A 67 -0.31 8.39 11.07
C LEU A 67 0.18 9.78 10.70
N MET A 68 -0.73 10.71 10.42
CA MET A 68 -0.41 12.07 9.99
C MET A 68 -0.25 13.05 11.16
N SER A 69 -0.72 12.70 12.36
CA SER A 69 -0.55 13.53 13.56
C SER A 69 0.94 13.76 13.82
N ASP A 70 1.29 15.02 14.07
CA ASP A 70 2.64 15.48 14.43
C ASP A 70 3.69 15.32 13.31
N MET A 71 3.28 15.16 12.05
CA MET A 71 4.18 15.25 10.90
C MET A 71 4.28 16.70 10.43
N ASP A 72 5.50 17.21 10.23
CA ASP A 72 5.75 18.58 9.73
C ASP A 72 5.13 18.81 8.34
N GLU A 73 5.10 17.74 7.53
CA GLU A 73 4.48 17.74 6.21
C GLU A 73 3.56 16.51 6.10
N PRO A 74 2.24 16.70 6.01
CA PRO A 74 1.31 15.59 5.86
C PRO A 74 1.51 14.89 4.51
N LEU A 75 1.78 13.58 4.54
CA LEU A 75 1.84 12.77 3.33
C LEU A 75 0.44 12.50 2.78
N SER A 76 0.31 12.58 1.46
CA SER A 76 -0.90 12.09 0.78
C SER A 76 -0.89 10.57 0.77
N ILE A 77 -1.84 9.95 1.47
CA ILE A 77 -2.04 8.50 1.47
C ILE A 77 -3.06 8.16 0.38
N LEU A 78 -2.63 7.36 -0.60
CA LEU A 78 -3.53 6.87 -1.65
C LEU A 78 -4.45 5.78 -1.09
N ASP A 79 -5.74 5.84 -1.37
CA ASP A 79 -6.68 4.84 -0.88
C ASP A 79 -7.08 3.84 -1.95
N TYR A 80 -6.59 2.61 -1.82
CA TYR A 80 -6.99 1.47 -2.64
C TYR A 80 -7.78 0.41 -1.86
N SER A 81 -8.28 0.73 -0.67
CA SER A 81 -9.03 -0.19 0.19
C SER A 81 -10.21 -0.88 -0.52
N ARG A 82 -10.79 -0.20 -1.52
CA ARG A 82 -11.94 -0.67 -2.33
C ARG A 82 -11.61 -0.93 -3.81
N ALA A 83 -10.33 -0.94 -4.18
CA ALA A 83 -9.93 -1.11 -5.59
C ALA A 83 -10.17 -2.52 -6.12
N VAL A 84 -10.32 -3.52 -5.25
CA VAL A 84 -10.60 -4.91 -5.59
C VAL A 84 -11.90 -5.32 -4.90
N GLN A 85 -12.89 -5.75 -5.69
CA GLN A 85 -14.26 -6.01 -5.20
C GLN A 85 -14.69 -7.48 -5.33
N SER A 86 -13.85 -8.35 -5.90
CA SER A 86 -14.17 -9.76 -6.08
C SER A 86 -13.51 -10.59 -4.99
N ASP A 87 -14.29 -11.43 -4.30
CA ASP A 87 -13.77 -12.38 -3.31
C ASP A 87 -12.71 -13.33 -3.90
N ASP A 88 -12.90 -13.77 -5.15
CA ASP A 88 -11.96 -14.65 -5.85
C ASP A 88 -10.60 -14.00 -6.14
N ALA A 89 -10.48 -12.69 -5.92
CA ALA A 89 -9.25 -11.93 -6.09
C ALA A 89 -8.40 -11.86 -4.80
N PHE A 90 -8.81 -12.54 -3.74
CA PHE A 90 -8.13 -12.56 -2.46
C PHE A 90 -7.56 -13.94 -2.11
N ALA A 91 -6.45 -13.96 -1.37
CA ALA A 91 -5.85 -15.17 -0.80
C ALA A 91 -6.37 -15.40 0.63
N ASP A 92 -6.59 -14.31 1.36
CA ASP A 92 -7.25 -14.24 2.65
C ASP A 92 -7.94 -12.86 2.81
N ARG A 93 -8.32 -12.47 4.02
CA ARG A 93 -9.12 -11.28 4.27
C ARG A 93 -8.39 -9.95 4.04
N VAL A 94 -7.06 -9.94 4.07
CA VAL A 94 -6.23 -8.71 3.94
C VAL A 94 -5.22 -8.80 2.81
N HIS A 95 -4.96 -9.99 2.28
CA HIS A 95 -4.03 -10.20 1.18
C HIS A 95 -4.77 -10.55 -0.10
N THR A 96 -4.52 -9.75 -1.15
CA THR A 96 -4.92 -10.10 -2.51
C THR A 96 -4.14 -11.33 -3.00
N ASN A 97 -4.75 -12.11 -3.89
CA ASN A 97 -4.02 -13.10 -4.68
C ASN A 97 -3.52 -12.48 -5.99
N GLU A 98 -2.97 -13.28 -6.90
CA GLU A 98 -2.45 -12.77 -8.18
C GLU A 98 -3.48 -11.97 -9.00
N ILE A 99 -4.75 -12.39 -9.00
CA ILE A 99 -5.83 -11.70 -9.73
C ILE A 99 -6.05 -10.31 -9.11
N GLY A 100 -6.16 -10.24 -7.78
CA GLY A 100 -6.36 -8.97 -7.08
C GLY A 100 -5.15 -8.04 -7.19
N ALA A 101 -3.93 -8.59 -7.14
CA ALA A 101 -2.71 -7.82 -7.34
C ALA A 101 -2.65 -7.18 -8.73
N ARG A 102 -3.07 -7.90 -9.78
CA ARG A 102 -3.15 -7.35 -11.15
C ARG A 102 -4.16 -6.20 -11.24
N VAL A 103 -5.34 -6.36 -10.64
CA VAL A 103 -6.37 -5.30 -10.62
C VAL A 103 -5.87 -4.05 -9.87
N LEU A 104 -5.28 -4.23 -8.69
CA LEU A 104 -4.68 -3.14 -7.92
C LEU A 104 -3.60 -2.42 -8.73
N PHE A 105 -2.68 -3.18 -9.33
CA PHE A 105 -1.57 -2.61 -10.11
C PHE A 105 -2.07 -1.80 -11.31
N GLN A 106 -3.04 -2.32 -12.07
CA GLN A 106 -3.67 -1.58 -13.17
C GLN A 106 -4.28 -0.26 -12.70
N ARG A 107 -4.93 -0.27 -11.53
CA ARG A 107 -5.48 0.95 -10.94
C ARG A 107 -4.41 1.95 -10.56
N MET A 108 -3.33 1.51 -9.90
CA MET A 108 -2.20 2.38 -9.55
C MET A 108 -1.51 2.98 -10.78
N VAL A 109 -1.40 2.23 -11.88
CA VAL A 109 -0.91 2.75 -13.17
C VAL A 109 -1.85 3.82 -13.71
N ALA A 110 -3.15 3.58 -13.72
CA ALA A 110 -4.14 4.55 -14.20
C ALA A 110 -4.14 5.85 -13.40
N ASP A 111 -3.90 5.77 -12.09
CA ASP A 111 -3.79 6.94 -11.21
C ASP A 111 -2.40 7.62 -11.29
N GLY A 112 -1.49 7.11 -12.13
CA GLY A 112 -0.18 7.72 -12.37
C GLY A 112 0.83 7.53 -11.24
N VAL A 113 0.63 6.55 -10.34
CA VAL A 113 1.54 6.29 -9.20
C VAL A 113 2.99 6.06 -9.66
N PHE A 114 3.15 5.46 -10.83
CA PHE A 114 4.44 5.13 -11.42
C PHE A 114 4.93 6.18 -12.44
N ALA A 115 4.22 7.30 -12.61
CA ALA A 115 4.66 8.39 -13.48
C ALA A 115 5.95 9.01 -12.91
N GLY A 116 6.99 9.13 -13.74
CA GLY A 116 8.30 9.65 -13.33
C GLY A 116 9.27 8.60 -12.79
N ILE A 117 8.93 7.30 -12.79
CA ILE A 117 9.93 6.24 -12.74
C ILE A 117 10.59 6.16 -14.13
N GLU A 118 11.44 7.14 -14.43
CA GLU A 118 12.25 7.10 -15.63
C GLU A 118 13.15 5.87 -15.60
N ARG A 119 13.22 5.16 -16.72
CA ARG A 119 14.19 4.09 -16.93
C ARG A 119 15.59 4.67 -16.75
N ARG A 120 16.19 4.48 -15.57
CA ARG A 120 17.65 4.45 -15.43
C ARG A 120 18.18 3.15 -16.06
N THR A 121 17.95 2.95 -17.36
CA THR A 121 18.54 1.86 -18.15
C THR A 121 19.02 2.36 -19.49
N SER A 122 19.92 3.36 -19.48
CA SER A 122 20.93 3.57 -20.52
C SER A 122 21.87 4.70 -20.08
N GLY A 123 22.89 4.39 -19.28
CA GLY A 123 23.81 5.44 -18.83
C GLY A 123 25.04 4.97 -18.06
N GLU A 124 25.49 3.73 -18.23
CA GLU A 124 26.77 3.33 -17.64
C GLU A 124 27.48 2.25 -18.48
N LYS A 125 28.23 2.70 -19.49
CA LYS A 125 29.62 2.31 -19.79
C LYS A 125 30.04 2.77 -21.19
N ALA A 126 30.67 3.94 -21.24
CA ALA A 126 31.73 4.25 -22.20
C ALA A 126 32.66 5.32 -21.58
N ARG A 127 33.25 5.00 -20.43
CA ARG A 127 34.51 5.63 -20.00
C ARG A 127 35.61 4.58 -20.08
N SER A 128 36.14 4.40 -21.27
CA SER A 128 37.48 3.85 -21.51
C SER A 128 37.99 4.45 -22.80
N GLY A 129 38.80 5.49 -22.66
CA GLY A 129 39.45 6.21 -23.74
C GLY A 129 40.44 7.19 -23.13
N GLY A 130 41.34 6.65 -22.31
CA GLY A 130 42.46 7.39 -21.77
C GLY A 130 43.42 7.80 -22.89
N THR A 131 44.00 8.96 -22.69
CA THR A 131 45.21 9.48 -23.33
C THR A 131 46.28 8.41 -23.53
N ASN A 132 46.72 8.25 -24.78
CA ASN A 132 48.10 8.51 -25.23
C ASN A 132 48.15 8.56 -26.76
#